data_AF-A0A269XDB6-F1
#
_entry.id   AF-A0A269XDB6-F1
#
_cell.length_a   1.000
_cell.length_b   1.000
_cell.length_c   1.000
_cell.angle_alpha   90.00
_cell.angle_beta   90.00
_cell.angle_gamma   90.00
#
_symmetry.space_group_name_H-M   'P 1'
#
loop_
_entity.id
_entity.type
_entity.pdbx_description
1 polymer ?
#
loop_
_entity_poly.entity_id
_entity_poly.type
_entity_poly.pdbx_seq_one_letter_code
_entity_poly.pdbx_strand_id
1 'polypeptide(L)' 'VPPEGYLKAIRELCDAHNILFIADEIQAGLGRSGKLFATDWDNVKPDVYILGKALGGGVLPISVVLADNDV' A
#
# COMPACT_ATOMS: atom_id res chain seq x y z
N VAL A 1 -4.07 3.00 14.15
CA VAL A 1 -2.87 2.32 13.64
C VAL A 1 -2.96 0.87 14.09
N PRO A 2 -2.76 -0.13 13.22
CA PRO A 2 -2.78 -1.53 13.61
C PRO A 2 -1.66 -1.83 14.63
N PRO A 3 -1.73 -2.96 15.36
CA PRO A 3 -0.65 -3.40 16.23
C PRO A 3 0.68 -3.53 15.46
N GLU A 4 1.80 -3.35 16.16
CA GLU A 4 3.13 -3.49 15.58
C GLU A 4 3.31 -4.87 14.92
N GLY A 5 3.85 -4.89 13.70
CA GLY A 5 4.10 -6.12 12.95
C GLY A 5 2.88 -6.76 12.30
N TYR A 6 1.69 -6.17 12.42
CA TYR A 6 0.48 -6.71 11.83
C TYR A 6 0.56 -6.83 10.30
N LEU A 7 1.07 -5.80 9.60
CA LEU A 7 1.18 -5.87 8.14
C LEU A 7 2.27 -6.85 7.70
N LYS A 8 3.33 -6.98 8.49
CA LYS A 8 4.40 -7.95 8.24
C LYS A 8 3.85 -9.39 8.33
N ALA A 9 3.06 -9.69 9.36
CA ALA A 9 2.43 -11.01 9.49
C ALA A 9 1.48 -11.32 8.33
N ILE A 10 0.73 -10.32 7.83
CA ILE A 10 -0.11 -10.49 6.63
C ILE A 10 0.75 -10.80 5.41
N ARG A 11 1.85 -10.07 5.20
CA ARG A 11 2.75 -10.30 4.06
C ARG A 11 3.30 -11.73 4.06
N GLU A 12 3.80 -12.18 5.21
CA GLU A 12 4.32 -13.54 5.38
C GLU A 12 3.25 -14.61 5.09
N LEU A 13 2.01 -14.36 5.52
CA LEU A 13 0.88 -15.25 5.24
C LEU A 13 0.54 -15.29 3.75
N CYS A 14 0.52 -14.12 3.09
CA CYS A 14 0.25 -14.03 1.66
C CYS A 14 1.31 -14.78 0.84
N ASP A 15 2.60 -14.65 1.21
CA ASP A 15 3.71 -15.36 0.57
C ASP A 15 3.58 -16.88 0.74
N ALA A 16 3.25 -17.34 1.95
CA ALA A 16 3.13 -18.77 2.25
C ALA A 16 2.00 -19.47 1.48
N HIS A 17 0.98 -18.72 1.07
CA HIS A 17 -0.22 -19.25 0.42
C HIS A 17 -0.40 -18.84 -1.03
N ASN A 18 0.59 -18.15 -1.62
CA ASN A 18 0.50 -17.62 -2.99
C ASN A 18 -0.74 -16.74 -3.19
N ILE A 19 -0.94 -15.81 -2.25
CA ILE A 19 -2.05 -14.85 -2.24
C ILE A 19 -1.48 -13.47 -2.55
N LEU A 20 -2.15 -12.72 -3.45
CA LEU A 20 -1.79 -11.33 -3.71
C LEU A 20 -2.14 -10.44 -2.52
N PHE A 21 -1.19 -9.61 -2.11
CA PHE A 21 -1.40 -8.56 -1.13
C PHE A 21 -1.58 -7.21 -1.84
N ILE A 22 -2.77 -6.64 -1.70
CA ILE A 22 -3.13 -5.33 -2.27
C ILE A 22 -3.22 -4.32 -1.12
N ALA A 23 -2.43 -3.25 -1.18
CA ALA A 23 -2.51 -2.13 -0.24
C ALA A 23 -3.33 -0.97 -0.82
N ASP A 24 -4.47 -0.69 -0.21
CA ASP A 24 -5.22 0.54 -0.47
C ASP A 24 -4.58 1.71 0.29
N GLU A 25 -3.80 2.49 -0.44
CA GLU A 25 -3.05 3.65 0.05
C GLU A 25 -3.73 4.96 -0.35
N ILE A 26 -5.00 4.93 -0.83
CA ILE A 26 -5.68 6.13 -1.33
C ILE A 26 -5.71 7.22 -0.24
N GLN A 27 -6.00 6.86 1.02
CA GLN A 27 -6.01 7.80 2.14
C GLN A 27 -4.68 7.88 2.88
N ALA A 28 -4.03 6.74 3.11
CA ALA A 28 -2.92 6.64 4.05
C ALA A 28 -1.54 6.92 3.43
N GLY A 29 -1.44 6.78 2.10
CA GLY A 29 -0.20 6.95 1.37
C GLY A 29 0.10 8.39 1.01
N LEU A 30 1.10 8.56 0.13
CA LEU A 30 1.59 9.84 -0.36
C LEU A 30 1.96 10.81 0.77
N GLY A 31 2.62 10.29 1.82
CA GLY A 31 3.07 11.10 2.95
C GLY A 31 2.03 11.33 4.05
N ARG A 32 0.75 10.96 3.87
CA ARG A 32 -0.31 11.26 4.84
C ARG A 32 -0.05 10.64 6.21
N SER A 33 0.45 9.41 6.24
CA SER A 33 0.76 8.68 7.47
C SER A 33 2.13 9.03 8.07
N GLY A 34 2.93 9.89 7.43
CA GLY A 34 4.30 10.23 7.84
C GLY A 34 5.41 9.44 7.12
N LYS A 35 5.03 8.48 6.26
CA LYS A 35 5.90 7.77 5.31
C LYS A 35 5.31 7.86 3.90
N LEU A 36 6.08 7.50 2.87
CA LEU A 36 5.60 7.58 1.48
C LEU A 36 4.38 6.67 1.29
N PHE A 37 4.48 5.43 1.74
CA PHE A 37 3.34 4.51 1.88
C PHE A 37 3.14 4.15 3.35
N ALA A 38 1.90 3.89 3.77
CA ALA A 38 1.64 3.44 5.13
C ALA A 38 2.25 2.05 5.41
N THR A 39 2.39 1.19 4.40
CA THR A 39 3.08 -0.11 4.55
C THR A 39 4.59 0.02 4.87
N ASP A 40 5.21 1.16 4.57
CA ASP A 40 6.63 1.43 4.89
C ASP A 40 6.90 1.45 6.40
N TRP A 41 5.88 1.69 7.24
CA TRP A 41 6.02 1.64 8.70
C TRP A 41 6.43 0.25 9.20
N ASP A 42 5.98 -0.81 8.52
CA ASP A 42 6.30 -2.20 8.84
C ASP A 42 7.33 -2.80 7.85
N ASN A 43 7.94 -1.98 6.97
CA ASN A 43 8.83 -2.41 5.88
C ASN A 43 8.21 -3.47 4.95
N VAL A 44 6.92 -3.32 4.63
CA VAL A 44 6.20 -4.27 3.79
C VAL A 44 6.01 -3.72 2.38
N LYS A 45 6.36 -4.54 1.38
CA LYS A 45 6.04 -4.30 -0.03
C LYS A 45 4.83 -5.16 -0.44
N PRO A 46 3.65 -4.57 -0.73
CA PRO A 46 2.53 -5.26 -1.34
C PRO A 46 2.79 -5.52 -2.83
N ASP A 47 2.02 -6.44 -3.41
CA ASP A 47 2.08 -6.77 -4.84
C ASP A 47 1.39 -5.71 -5.69
N VAL A 48 0.35 -5.07 -5.13
CA VAL A 48 -0.40 -4.00 -5.77
C VAL A 48 -0.65 -2.85 -4.80
N TYR A 49 -0.50 -1.61 -5.29
CA TYR A 49 -0.94 -0.40 -4.61
C TYR A 49 -2.15 0.21 -5.32
N ILE A 50 -3.13 0.66 -4.54
CA ILE A 50 -4.22 1.52 -5.01
C ILE A 50 -3.98 2.95 -4.52
N LEU A 51 -3.89 3.89 -5.46
CA LEU A 51 -3.55 5.28 -5.19
C LEU A 51 -4.61 6.23 -5.79
N GLY A 52 -4.75 7.40 -5.17
CA GLY A 52 -5.67 8.44 -5.59
C GLY A 52 -5.63 9.63 -4.64
N LYS A 53 -6.76 10.32 -4.45
CA LYS A 53 -6.91 11.49 -3.55
C LYS A 53 -5.78 12.50 -3.72
N ALA A 54 -4.78 12.48 -2.82
CA ALA A 54 -3.66 13.40 -2.80
C ALA A 54 -2.79 13.30 -4.06
N LEU A 55 -2.87 12.19 -4.81
CA LEU A 55 -2.17 12.00 -6.08
C LEU A 55 -2.47 13.11 -7.09
N GLY A 56 -3.71 13.56 -7.12
CA GLY A 56 -4.15 14.65 -8.01
C GLY A 56 -3.71 16.04 -7.57
N GLY A 57 -3.03 16.17 -6.43
CA GLY A 57 -2.64 17.44 -5.84
C GLY A 57 -3.81 18.38 -5.51
N GLY A 58 -5.05 17.86 -5.49
CA GLY A 58 -6.27 18.68 -5.41
C GLY A 58 -6.61 19.46 -6.69
N VAL A 59 -5.90 19.21 -7.79
CA VAL A 59 -6.04 19.94 -9.06
C VAL A 59 -6.70 19.08 -10.14
N LEU A 60 -6.34 17.80 -10.23
CA LEU A 60 -6.84 16.87 -11.25
C LEU A 60 -7.38 15.60 -10.60
N PRO A 61 -8.61 15.14 -10.93
CA PRO A 61 -9.06 13.84 -10.49
C PRO A 61 -8.26 12.74 -11.20
N ILE A 62 -7.50 11.96 -10.42
CA ILE A 62 -6.71 10.83 -10.92
C ILE A 62 -6.68 9.70 -9.89
N SER A 63 -6.71 8.47 -10.39
CA SER A 63 -6.48 7.23 -9.65
C SER A 63 -5.47 6.36 -10.39
N VAL A 64 -4.73 5.56 -9.63
CA VAL A 64 -3.69 4.67 -10.16
C VAL A 64 -3.78 3.32 -9.46
N VAL A 65 -3.64 2.25 -10.26
CA VAL A 65 -3.32 0.90 -9.80
C VAL A 65 -1.89 0.63 -10.22
N LEU A 66 -1.00 0.39 -9.25
CA LEU A 66 0.41 0.11 -9.49
C LEU A 66 0.69 -1.33 -9.06
N ALA A 67 1.24 -2.14 -9.96
CA ALA A 67 1.57 -3.54 -9.70
C ALA A 67 2.98 -3.84 -10.24
N ASP A 68 3.64 -4.85 -9.66
CA ASP A 68 4.86 -5.42 -10.24
C ASP A 68 4.56 -6.17 -11.56
N ASN A 69 5.58 -6.43 -12.37
CA ASN A 69 5.43 -6.93 -13.75
C ASN A 69 4.93 -8.39 -13.84
N ASP A 70 5.15 -9.16 -12.79
CA ASP A 70 4.81 -10.56 -12.64
C ASP A 70 3.45 -10.80 -11.94
N VAL A 71 2.72 -9.72 -11.67
CA VAL A 71 1.36 -9.73 -11.11
C VAL A 71 0.31 -9.92 -12.21
#